data_AF-A0A842T7Y6-F1
#
_entry.id   AF-A0A842T7Y6-F1
#
_cell.length_a   1.000
_cell.length_b   1.000
_cell.length_c   1.000
_cell.angle_alpha   90.00
_cell.angle_beta   90.00
_cell.angle_gamma   90.00
#
_symmetry.space_group_name_H-M   'P 1'
#
loop_
_entity.id
_entity.type
_entity.pdbx_description
1 polymer ?
#
loop_
_entity_poly.entity_id
_entity_poly.type
_entity_poly.pdbx_seq_one_letter_code
_entity_poly.pdbx_strand_id
1 'polypeptide(L)'
;ASFIGEPPITGYDVSGRKIAYAGDINGDGYDDILIGAEGNDEGGSGAGQVYLFFGKSLGWSMDLNCSHANVSFFGEANQDRFGSYLATLGDVNGDNSYDFIISATGNDDGGENAGKTYLLNLDNFSPSNDPNNPISSYNLIFLLGIFSIFIVLITKYKVKRK
;
A
#
# COMPACT_ATOMS: atom_id res chain seq x y z
N ALA A 1 -19.72 -3.10 -3.47
CA ALA A 1 -18.46 -2.78 -4.16
C ALA A 1 -17.73 -4.08 -4.49
N SER A 2 -16.92 -4.07 -5.54
CA SER A 2 -15.94 -5.12 -5.85
C SER A 2 -14.67 -4.45 -6.34
N PHE A 3 -13.53 -5.10 -6.11
CA PHE A 3 -12.22 -4.63 -6.52
C PHE A 3 -11.61 -5.67 -7.46
N ILE A 4 -11.05 -5.23 -8.57
CA ILE A 4 -10.44 -6.12 -9.58
C ILE A 4 -8.95 -5.83 -9.63
N GLY A 5 -8.14 -6.89 -9.57
CA GLY A 5 -6.68 -6.80 -9.72
C GLY A 5 -6.24 -6.21 -11.05
N GLU A 6 -4.95 -5.89 -11.14
CA GLU A 6 -4.38 -5.39 -12.37
C GLU A 6 -4.12 -6.55 -13.35
N PRO A 7 -4.17 -6.30 -14.68
CA PRO A 7 -3.75 -7.31 -15.63
C PRO A 7 -2.25 -7.61 -15.41
N PRO A 8 -1.85 -8.87 -15.15
CA PRO A 8 -0.47 -9.21 -14.87
C PRO A 8 0.42 -8.98 -16.11
N ILE A 9 1.68 -8.59 -15.89
CA ILE A 9 2.68 -8.48 -16.96
C ILE A 9 3.23 -9.87 -17.27
N THR A 10 3.45 -10.70 -16.25
CA THR A 10 3.89 -12.10 -16.33
C THR A 10 3.20 -12.97 -15.27
N GLY A 11 2.46 -14.01 -15.67
CA GLY A 11 1.85 -14.93 -14.70
C GLY A 11 0.53 -14.43 -14.09
N TYR A 12 0.42 -14.40 -12.76
CA TYR A 12 -0.81 -14.05 -12.02
C TYR A 12 -0.55 -12.91 -11.03
N ASP A 13 -1.41 -11.89 -10.98
CA ASP A 13 -1.34 -10.79 -9.98
C ASP A 13 -1.74 -11.27 -8.56
N VAL A 14 -2.73 -12.17 -8.49
CA VAL A 14 -3.23 -12.78 -7.24
C VAL A 14 -3.87 -11.76 -6.27
N SER A 15 -4.33 -10.63 -6.80
CA SER A 15 -5.07 -9.62 -6.03
C SER A 15 -6.32 -10.19 -5.37
N GLY A 16 -6.58 -9.75 -4.14
CA GLY A 16 -7.74 -10.18 -3.34
C GLY A 16 -7.54 -11.49 -2.60
N ARG A 17 -6.40 -12.20 -2.76
CA ARG A 17 -6.09 -13.39 -1.96
C ARG A 17 -5.89 -13.06 -0.48
N LYS A 18 -5.40 -11.85 -0.20
CA LYS A 18 -5.21 -11.31 1.14
C LYS A 18 -5.84 -9.93 1.21
N ILE A 19 -6.61 -9.73 2.26
CA ILE A 19 -7.25 -8.45 2.55
C ILE A 19 -7.09 -8.20 4.04
N ALA A 20 -7.00 -6.93 4.41
CA ALA A 20 -7.06 -6.51 5.80
C ALA A 20 -7.91 -5.26 5.94
N TYR A 21 -8.61 -5.19 7.07
CA TYR A 21 -9.07 -3.94 7.63
C TYR A 21 -7.85 -3.07 7.93
N ALA A 22 -7.86 -1.79 7.57
CA ALA A 22 -6.72 -0.91 7.83
C ALA A 22 -6.98 0.09 8.97
N GLY A 23 -8.24 0.22 9.42
CA GLY A 23 -8.64 1.34 10.28
C GLY A 23 -8.76 2.63 9.48
N ASP A 24 -9.11 3.72 10.15
CA ASP A 24 -9.12 5.06 9.56
C ASP A 24 -7.69 5.62 9.56
N ILE A 25 -6.92 5.32 8.51
CA ILE A 25 -5.50 5.69 8.40
C ILE A 25 -5.35 7.17 8.01
N ASN A 26 -6.34 7.73 7.31
CA ASN A 26 -6.32 9.12 6.89
C ASN A 26 -7.04 10.10 7.84
N GLY A 27 -7.67 9.59 8.89
CA GLY A 27 -8.35 10.39 9.91
C GLY A 27 -9.62 11.07 9.40
N ASP A 28 -10.27 10.54 8.35
CA ASP A 28 -11.47 11.13 7.75
C ASP A 28 -12.78 10.61 8.35
N GLY A 29 -12.69 9.70 9.32
CA GLY A 29 -13.80 9.07 10.03
C GLY A 29 -14.34 7.82 9.35
N TYR A 30 -13.71 7.32 8.28
CA TYR A 30 -14.10 6.09 7.59
C TYR A 30 -12.95 5.08 7.60
N ASP A 31 -13.28 3.82 7.92
CA ASP A 31 -12.28 2.76 7.89
C ASP A 31 -11.81 2.45 6.46
N ASP A 32 -10.50 2.26 6.31
CA ASP A 32 -9.78 1.99 5.07
C ASP A 32 -9.53 0.49 4.87
N ILE A 33 -9.18 0.12 3.63
CA ILE A 33 -9.05 -1.28 3.17
C ILE A 33 -7.69 -1.52 2.54
N LEU A 34 -7.01 -2.59 2.97
CA LEU A 34 -5.82 -3.13 2.30
C LEU A 34 -6.17 -4.34 1.44
N ILE A 35 -5.61 -4.40 0.23
CA ILE A 35 -5.73 -5.54 -0.69
C ILE A 35 -4.34 -5.94 -1.14
N GLY A 36 -3.95 -7.19 -0.87
CA GLY A 36 -2.69 -7.77 -1.30
C GLY A 36 -2.81 -8.45 -2.67
N ALA A 37 -1.79 -8.25 -3.49
CA ALA A 37 -1.58 -8.86 -4.80
C ALA A 37 -0.14 -9.38 -4.86
N GLU A 38 0.10 -10.50 -4.19
CA GLU A 38 1.45 -11.06 -3.97
C GLU A 38 2.14 -11.55 -5.24
N GLY A 39 1.44 -11.68 -6.36
CA GLY A 39 2.01 -12.04 -7.66
C GLY A 39 2.18 -10.85 -8.60
N ASN A 40 1.89 -9.63 -8.15
CA ASN A 40 2.05 -8.43 -8.96
C ASN A 40 3.50 -8.26 -9.44
N ASP A 41 3.66 -7.75 -10.66
CA ASP A 41 4.96 -7.66 -11.33
C ASP A 41 5.56 -6.25 -11.41
N GLU A 42 4.87 -5.20 -10.91
CA GLU A 42 5.31 -3.81 -11.11
C GLU A 42 6.67 -3.53 -10.42
N GLY A 43 6.94 -4.20 -9.29
CA GLY A 43 8.23 -4.16 -8.59
C GLY A 43 9.27 -5.19 -9.08
N GLY A 44 8.94 -6.01 -10.07
CA GLY A 44 9.71 -7.20 -10.47
C GLY A 44 8.81 -8.44 -10.55
N SER A 45 9.22 -9.48 -11.28
CA SER A 45 8.40 -10.67 -11.51
C SER A 45 7.99 -11.34 -10.19
N GLY A 46 6.70 -11.33 -9.87
CA GLY A 46 6.15 -11.81 -8.59
C GLY A 46 6.70 -11.09 -7.35
N ALA A 47 7.15 -9.84 -7.49
CA ALA A 47 7.59 -9.02 -6.35
C ALA A 47 6.44 -8.74 -5.39
N GLY A 48 5.22 -8.62 -5.92
CA GLY A 48 4.00 -8.37 -5.18
C GLY A 48 3.71 -6.89 -4.95
N GLN A 49 2.46 -6.60 -4.62
CA GLN A 49 1.96 -5.25 -4.37
C GLN A 49 0.86 -5.28 -3.31
N VAL A 50 0.68 -4.18 -2.58
CA VAL A 50 -0.47 -3.95 -1.71
C VAL A 50 -1.12 -2.62 -2.07
N TYR A 51 -2.45 -2.60 -2.12
CA TYR A 51 -3.26 -1.43 -2.42
C TYR A 51 -4.00 -0.98 -1.16
N LEU A 52 -3.99 0.33 -0.90
CA LEU A 52 -4.77 0.97 0.16
C LEU A 52 -5.88 1.81 -0.47
N PHE A 53 -7.11 1.48 -0.11
CA PHE A 53 -8.31 2.22 -0.50
C PHE A 53 -8.85 2.96 0.70
N PHE A 54 -9.00 4.28 0.57
CA PHE A 54 -9.63 5.07 1.61
C PHE A 54 -11.13 4.84 1.67
N GLY A 55 -11.63 4.70 2.88
CA GLY A 55 -13.03 4.72 3.25
C GLY A 55 -13.71 5.98 2.75
N LYS A 56 -15.02 5.91 2.52
CA LYS A 56 -15.84 7.09 2.20
C LYS A 56 -17.32 6.86 2.41
N SER A 57 -18.02 7.93 2.76
CA SER A 57 -19.47 7.94 3.04
C SER A 57 -20.34 7.39 1.91
N LEU A 58 -19.95 7.63 0.66
CA LEU A 58 -20.73 7.21 -0.51
C LEU A 58 -20.44 5.76 -0.95
N GLY A 59 -19.54 5.06 -0.23
CA GLY A 59 -19.09 3.72 -0.60
C GLY A 59 -18.38 3.65 -1.95
N TRP A 60 -18.12 2.45 -2.45
CA TRP A 60 -17.42 2.22 -3.73
C TRP A 60 -18.32 1.57 -4.79
N SER A 61 -17.97 1.80 -6.05
CA SER A 61 -18.58 1.16 -7.22
C SER A 61 -18.28 -0.35 -7.26
N MET A 62 -19.02 -1.07 -8.10
CA MET A 62 -18.60 -2.41 -8.53
C MET A 62 -17.42 -2.28 -9.49
N ASP A 63 -16.55 -3.28 -9.44
CA ASP A 63 -15.45 -3.55 -10.37
C ASP A 63 -14.42 -2.42 -10.43
N LEU A 64 -14.13 -1.82 -9.28
CA LEU A 64 -13.09 -0.81 -9.14
C LEU A 64 -11.71 -1.45 -9.33
N ASN A 65 -10.99 -1.02 -10.36
CA ASN A 65 -9.64 -1.52 -10.62
C ASN A 65 -8.66 -1.11 -9.51
N CYS A 66 -7.81 -2.03 -9.07
CA CYS A 66 -6.81 -1.83 -8.01
C CYS A 66 -5.81 -0.71 -8.34
N SER A 67 -5.53 -0.45 -9.61
CA SER A 67 -4.71 0.70 -10.05
C SER A 67 -5.29 2.07 -9.69
N HIS A 68 -6.55 2.15 -9.26
CA HIS A 68 -7.19 3.37 -8.74
C HIS A 68 -7.11 3.50 -7.21
N ALA A 69 -6.32 2.67 -6.53
CA ALA A 69 -6.06 2.80 -5.10
C ALA A 69 -5.52 4.20 -4.75
N ASN A 70 -5.78 4.63 -3.52
CA ASN A 70 -5.28 5.90 -3.01
C ASN A 70 -3.76 5.84 -2.81
N VAL A 71 -3.27 4.71 -2.32
CA VAL A 71 -1.85 4.41 -2.15
C VAL A 71 -1.59 2.97 -2.60
N SER A 72 -0.40 2.71 -3.13
CA SER A 72 0.08 1.35 -3.34
C SER A 72 1.53 1.19 -2.93
N PHE A 73 1.89 -0.02 -2.52
CA PHE A 73 3.18 -0.42 -1.99
C PHE A 73 3.72 -1.59 -2.81
N PHE A 74 4.96 -1.51 -3.28
CA PHE A 74 5.57 -2.51 -4.16
C PHE A 74 6.58 -3.37 -3.40
N GLY A 75 6.69 -4.64 -3.77
CA GLY A 75 7.78 -5.51 -3.34
C GLY A 75 9.13 -5.06 -3.90
N GLU A 76 10.20 -5.42 -3.19
CA GLU A 76 11.55 -4.93 -3.44
C GLU A 76 12.26 -5.70 -4.57
N ALA A 77 12.04 -7.02 -4.66
CA ALA A 77 12.71 -7.89 -5.62
C ALA A 77 11.80 -8.99 -6.18
N ASN A 78 12.28 -9.67 -7.23
CA ASN A 78 11.57 -10.78 -7.87
C ASN A 78 11.24 -11.87 -6.85
N GLN A 79 10.02 -12.39 -6.90
CA GLN A 79 9.51 -13.49 -6.07
C GLN A 79 9.39 -13.21 -4.56
N ASP A 80 9.55 -11.96 -4.12
CA ASP A 80 9.40 -11.58 -2.72
C ASP A 80 7.99 -11.80 -2.17
N ARG A 81 6.98 -11.81 -3.05
CA ARG A 81 5.57 -12.00 -2.69
C ARG A 81 5.10 -11.02 -1.61
N PHE A 82 5.45 -9.75 -1.77
CA PHE A 82 5.00 -8.66 -0.91
C PHE A 82 3.47 -8.57 -0.94
N GLY A 83 2.83 -8.47 0.23
CA GLY A 83 1.37 -8.55 0.35
C GLY A 83 0.82 -9.97 0.53
N SER A 84 1.69 -10.96 0.79
CA SER A 84 1.30 -12.35 1.06
C SER A 84 0.62 -12.56 2.42
N TYR A 85 0.85 -11.64 3.37
CA TYR A 85 0.07 -11.52 4.60
C TYR A 85 -0.05 -10.04 4.99
N LEU A 86 -1.19 -9.70 5.58
CA LEU A 86 -1.56 -8.37 6.03
C LEU A 86 -2.13 -8.48 7.45
N ALA A 87 -1.79 -7.54 8.33
CA ALA A 87 -2.47 -7.39 9.62
C ALA A 87 -2.48 -5.93 10.08
N THR A 88 -3.57 -5.52 10.71
CA THR A 88 -3.70 -4.23 11.42
C THR A 88 -3.09 -4.35 12.81
N LEU A 89 -2.39 -3.31 13.27
CA LEU A 89 -1.77 -3.30 14.60
C LEU A 89 -2.35 -2.24 15.55
N GLY A 90 -3.29 -1.40 15.09
CA GLY A 90 -3.71 -0.22 15.86
C GLY A 90 -2.63 0.85 15.80
N ASP A 91 -2.75 1.89 16.62
CA ASP A 91 -1.68 2.88 16.80
C ASP A 91 -0.57 2.29 17.69
N VAL A 92 0.49 1.75 17.08
CA VAL A 92 1.61 1.15 17.83
C VAL A 92 2.67 2.17 18.19
N ASN A 93 2.66 3.34 17.55
CA ASN A 93 3.71 4.35 17.68
C ASN A 93 3.28 5.59 18.50
N GLY A 94 1.99 5.75 18.77
CA GLY A 94 1.39 6.82 19.55
C GLY A 94 1.06 8.09 18.77
N ASP A 95 0.94 8.03 17.44
CA ASP A 95 0.64 9.19 16.57
C ASP A 95 -0.86 9.38 16.28
N ASN A 96 -1.71 8.54 16.87
CA ASN A 96 -3.16 8.55 16.70
C ASN A 96 -3.61 8.22 15.26
N SER A 97 -2.78 7.49 14.50
CA SER A 97 -3.11 6.84 13.23
C SER A 97 -3.03 5.31 13.38
N TYR A 98 -3.78 4.55 12.58
CA TYR A 98 -3.67 3.09 12.58
C TYR A 98 -2.42 2.63 11.82
N ASP A 99 -1.61 1.81 12.46
CA ASP A 99 -0.46 1.13 11.86
C ASP A 99 -0.85 -0.27 11.35
N PHE A 100 -0.09 -0.78 10.39
CA PHE A 100 -0.31 -2.11 9.83
C PHE A 100 1.01 -2.76 9.43
N ILE A 101 0.97 -4.08 9.26
CA ILE A 101 2.08 -4.86 8.75
C ILE A 101 1.76 -5.49 7.41
N ILE A 102 2.79 -5.54 6.56
CA ILE A 102 2.80 -6.27 5.30
C ILE A 102 3.95 -7.27 5.33
N SER A 103 3.71 -8.49 4.87
CA SER A 103 4.77 -9.49 4.73
C SER A 103 5.15 -9.75 3.28
N ALA A 104 6.45 -9.95 3.06
CA ALA A 104 7.06 -10.50 1.85
C ALA A 104 7.70 -11.83 2.21
N THR A 105 6.96 -12.93 2.05
CA THR A 105 7.41 -14.25 2.50
C THR A 105 8.56 -14.84 1.66
N GLY A 106 8.78 -14.32 0.45
CA GLY A 106 9.87 -14.77 -0.42
C GLY A 106 11.14 -13.92 -0.31
N ASN A 107 11.10 -12.82 0.44
CA ASN A 107 12.25 -11.91 0.56
C ASN A 107 13.49 -12.64 1.11
N ASP A 108 14.65 -12.27 0.60
CA ASP A 108 15.92 -12.97 0.82
C ASP A 108 17.02 -12.13 1.50
N ASP A 109 16.69 -10.95 2.04
CA ASP A 109 17.63 -10.09 2.78
C ASP A 109 18.30 -10.82 3.96
N GLY A 110 17.58 -11.79 4.56
CA GLY A 110 18.05 -12.65 5.64
C GLY A 110 18.66 -13.98 5.19
N GLY A 111 18.88 -14.19 3.89
CA GLY A 111 19.17 -15.48 3.27
C GLY A 111 17.98 -16.02 2.47
N GLU A 112 18.19 -17.08 1.68
CA GLU A 112 17.19 -17.62 0.73
C GLU A 112 15.80 -17.81 1.37
N ASN A 113 14.81 -17.03 0.89
CA ASN A 113 13.42 -17.02 1.38
C ASN A 113 13.28 -16.89 2.91
N ALA A 114 14.19 -16.15 3.57
CA ALA A 114 14.08 -15.88 5.01
C ALA A 114 12.79 -15.14 5.37
N GLY A 115 12.22 -14.42 4.41
CA GLY A 115 11.04 -13.59 4.56
C GLY A 115 11.34 -12.27 5.27
N LYS A 116 10.48 -11.29 5.04
CA LYS A 116 10.55 -9.97 5.67
C LYS A 116 9.15 -9.46 5.98
N THR A 117 8.99 -8.86 7.16
CA THR A 117 7.75 -8.20 7.58
C THR A 117 8.04 -6.73 7.82
N TYR A 118 7.21 -5.90 7.22
CA TYR A 118 7.29 -4.45 7.26
C TYR A 118 6.21 -3.95 8.19
N LEU A 119 6.58 -3.15 9.19
CA LEU A 119 5.67 -2.29 9.93
C LEU A 119 5.55 -0.97 9.14
N LEU A 120 4.33 -0.58 8.82
CA LEU A 120 4.03 0.66 8.13
C LEU A 120 3.24 1.56 9.05
N ASN A 121 3.86 2.72 9.31
CA ASN A 121 3.27 3.84 10.02
C ASN A 121 3.00 4.92 8.99
N LEU A 122 1.73 5.29 8.81
CA LEU A 122 1.33 6.33 7.89
C LEU A 122 1.00 7.60 8.69
N ASP A 123 2.05 8.34 9.03
CA ASP A 123 1.93 9.59 9.77
C ASP A 123 1.18 10.64 8.92
N ASN A 124 0.15 11.26 9.50
CA ASN A 124 -0.47 12.49 8.99
C ASN A 124 -0.99 12.44 7.54
N PHE A 125 -1.85 11.48 7.21
CA PHE A 125 -2.74 11.63 6.03
C PHE A 125 -3.85 12.66 6.25
N SER A 126 -3.61 13.75 6.98
CA SER A 126 -4.57 14.85 7.05
C SER A 126 -4.59 15.56 5.70
N PRO A 127 -5.70 15.58 4.95
CA PRO A 127 -5.80 16.46 3.79
C PRO A 127 -5.56 17.90 4.28
N SER A 128 -4.56 18.57 3.71
CA SER A 128 -4.35 19.98 3.99
C SER A 128 -5.61 20.75 3.58
N ASN A 129 -6.33 21.32 4.53
CA ASN A 129 -7.38 22.31 4.24
C ASN A 129 -6.78 23.67 3.81
N ASP A 130 -5.46 23.75 3.66
CA ASP A 130 -4.75 24.93 3.16
C ASP A 130 -4.74 24.96 1.62
N PRO A 131 -5.50 25.88 0.99
CA PRO A 131 -5.53 25.99 -0.47
C PRO A 131 -4.17 26.42 -1.09
N ASN A 132 -3.20 26.84 -0.28
CA ASN A 132 -1.88 27.28 -0.72
C ASN A 132 -0.76 26.28 -0.44
N ASN A 133 -1.05 25.19 0.26
CA ASN A 133 -0.10 24.12 0.51
C ASN A 133 -0.76 22.74 0.34
N PRO A 134 -1.13 22.37 -0.91
CA PRO A 134 -1.99 21.21 -1.18
C PRO A 134 -1.33 19.84 -0.97
N ILE A 135 -0.05 19.78 -0.56
CA ILE A 135 0.69 18.53 -0.40
C ILE A 135 1.70 18.72 0.75
N SER A 136 1.33 18.37 1.99
CA SER A 136 2.34 18.16 3.02
C SER A 136 3.15 16.92 2.63
N SER A 137 4.41 17.17 2.31
CA SER A 137 5.48 16.21 2.04
C SER A 137 5.37 14.94 2.90
N TYR A 138 5.07 13.82 2.23
CA TYR A 138 5.08 12.48 2.80
C TYR A 138 6.52 12.09 3.16
N ASN A 139 6.88 12.09 4.44
CA ASN A 139 8.10 11.45 4.91
C ASN A 139 7.76 9.98 5.12
N LEU A 140 7.98 9.16 4.09
CA LEU A 140 8.09 7.72 4.28
C LEU A 140 9.43 7.48 4.99
N ILE A 141 9.44 7.58 6.33
CA ILE A 141 10.64 7.29 7.12
C ILE A 141 10.82 5.77 7.10
N PHE A 142 11.57 5.29 6.11
CA PHE A 142 12.19 3.97 6.22
C PHE A 142 13.19 4.03 7.37
N LEU A 143 12.93 3.26 8.42
CA LEU A 143 13.98 2.95 9.39
C LEU A 143 15.05 2.14 8.65
N LEU A 144 16.21 2.78 8.50
CA LEU A 144 17.29 2.45 7.58
C LEU A 144 17.82 1.02 7.71
N GLY A 145 18.06 0.43 6.54
CA GLY A 145 18.89 -0.75 6.35
C GLY A 145 19.51 -0.76 4.95
N ILE A 146 20.42 0.20 4.69
CA ILE A 146 21.47 0.16 3.65
C ILE A 146 21.09 -0.38 2.25
N PHE A 147 20.40 0.42 1.44
CA PHE A 147 20.80 0.87 0.09
C PHE A 147 19.66 1.74 -0.44
N SER A 148 20.00 2.93 -0.91
CA SER A 148 19.02 3.89 -1.44
C SER A 148 18.27 3.33 -2.64
N ILE A 149 17.01 2.96 -2.46
CA ILE A 149 16.01 3.00 -3.53
C ILE A 149 15.04 4.09 -3.13
N PHE A 150 15.01 5.15 -3.93
CA PHE A 150 13.95 6.13 -3.90
C PHE A 150 12.63 5.36 -4.03
N ILE A 151 11.84 5.30 -2.97
CA ILE A 151 10.40 5.15 -3.16
C ILE A 151 9.93 6.46 -3.75
N VAL A 152 9.94 6.46 -5.07
CA VAL A 152 9.25 7.44 -5.88
C VAL A 152 7.77 7.21 -5.61
N LEU A 153 7.21 7.99 -4.68
CA LEU A 153 5.79 8.25 -4.62
C LEU A 153 5.41 9.04 -5.89
N ILE A 154 5.31 8.38 -7.06
CA ILE A 154 4.60 8.99 -8.19
C ILE A 154 3.12 8.91 -7.82
N THR A 155 2.62 9.94 -7.16
CA THR A 155 1.20 10.25 -7.22
C THR A 155 0.90 10.65 -8.67
N LYS A 156 0.36 9.75 -9.50
CA LYS A 156 -0.19 10.13 -10.81
C LYS A 156 -1.43 11.00 -10.58
N TYR A 157 -1.27 12.32 -10.44
CA TYR A 157 -2.40 13.24 -10.60
C TYR A 157 -2.72 13.38 -12.09
N LYS A 158 -3.77 12.69 -12.55
CA LYS A 158 -4.37 12.98 -13.86
C LYS A 158 -5.18 14.27 -13.73
N VAL A 159 -4.57 15.41 -14.04
CA VAL A 159 -5.29 16.68 -14.16
C VAL A 159 -6.33 16.55 -15.28
N LYS A 160 -7.61 16.44 -14.92
CA LYS A 160 -8.71 16.67 -15.88
C LYS A 160 -8.66 18.15 -16.26
N ARG A 161 -8.16 18.48 -17.45
CA ARG A 161 -8.47 19.78 -18.06
C ARG A 161 -9.97 19.78 -18.39
N LYS A 162 -10.63 20.89 -18.03
CA LYS A 162 -12.04 21.18 -18.32
C LYS A 162 -12.36 21.03 -19.80
#